data_AF-A6INE9-F1
#
_entry.id   AF-A6INE9-F1
#
_cell.length_a   1.000
_cell.length_b   1.000
_cell.length_c   1.000
_cell.angle_alpha   90.00
_cell.angle_beta   90.00
_cell.angle_gamma   90.00
#
_symmetry.space_group_name_H-M   'P 1'
#
loop_
_entity.id
_entity.type
_entity.pdbx_description
1 polymer ?
#
loop_
_entity_poly.entity_id
_entity_poly.type
_entity_poly.pdbx_seq_one_letter_code
_entity_poly.pdbx_strand_id
1 'polypeptide(L)' 'MIAAQRGLDPYNMLPPKAASGTKEDPNLVPSVSNKRIVGCICEEDNCTVIWFWLHQGESQRCPNCGTHYKLVPYQMVH' A
#
# COMPACT_ATOMS: atom_id res chain seq x y z
N MET A 1 -10.03 -16.53 -13.22
CA MET A 1 -8.89 -16.31 -14.16
C MET A 1 -8.97 -15.01 -14.95
N ILE A 2 -10.15 -14.39 -15.16
CA ILE A 2 -10.29 -13.17 -15.99
C ILE A 2 -9.45 -11.97 -15.48
N ALA A 3 -9.41 -11.72 -14.17
CA ALA A 3 -8.65 -10.60 -13.61
C ALA A 3 -7.14 -10.70 -13.92
N ALA A 4 -6.55 -11.88 -13.71
CA ALA A 4 -5.14 -12.14 -14.02
C ALA A 4 -4.84 -11.99 -15.53
N GLN A 5 -5.74 -12.46 -16.40
CA GLN A 5 -5.61 -12.27 -17.86
C GLN A 5 -5.62 -10.79 -18.26
N ARG A 6 -6.29 -9.93 -17.49
CA ARG A 6 -6.32 -8.47 -17.66
C ARG A 6 -5.19 -7.76 -16.92
N GLY A 7 -4.27 -8.49 -16.28
CA GLY A 7 -3.19 -7.92 -15.48
C GLY A 7 -3.65 -7.25 -14.18
N LEU A 8 -4.86 -7.53 -13.71
CA LEU A 8 -5.43 -7.00 -12.47
C LEU A 8 -5.23 -7.97 -11.32
N ASP A 9 -5.01 -7.42 -10.11
CA ASP A 9 -4.91 -8.19 -8.87
C ASP A 9 -5.91 -7.70 -7.80
N PRO A 10 -7.23 -7.92 -8.00
CA PRO A 10 -8.26 -7.49 -7.05
C PRO A 10 -8.16 -8.17 -5.68
N TYR A 11 -7.52 -9.35 -5.62
CA TYR A 11 -7.45 -10.20 -4.43
C TYR A 11 -6.09 -10.14 -3.73
N ASN A 12 -5.18 -9.25 -4.13
CA ASN A 12 -3.85 -9.07 -3.54
C ASN A 12 -3.02 -10.37 -3.50
N MET A 13 -3.05 -11.13 -4.59
CA MET A 13 -2.28 -12.37 -4.75
C MET A 13 -0.78 -12.10 -4.99
N LEU A 14 -0.43 -10.89 -5.46
CA LEU A 14 0.93 -10.49 -5.74
C LEU A 14 1.42 -9.46 -4.71
N PRO A 15 2.73 -9.43 -4.41
CA PRO A 15 3.29 -8.35 -3.62
C PRO A 15 3.11 -7.01 -4.34
N PRO A 16 2.71 -5.94 -3.63
CA PRO A 16 2.56 -4.62 -4.23
C PRO A 16 3.91 -4.08 -4.69
N LYS A 17 3.90 -3.33 -5.80
CA LYS A 17 5.09 -2.62 -6.28
C LYS A 17 5.32 -1.38 -5.41
N ALA A 18 6.54 -1.24 -4.90
CA ALA A 18 6.95 -0.04 -4.17
C ALA A 18 7.13 1.16 -5.13
N ALA A 19 6.70 2.34 -4.69
CA ALA A 19 7.01 3.63 -5.29
C ALA A 19 8.29 4.23 -4.67
N SER A 20 8.71 5.43 -5.09
CA SER A 20 9.88 6.09 -4.47
C SER A 20 9.66 6.42 -2.99
N GLY A 21 8.41 6.52 -2.54
CA GLY A 21 8.08 6.77 -1.13
C GLY A 21 8.23 8.24 -0.72
N THR A 22 8.36 9.13 -1.69
CA THR A 22 8.41 10.59 -1.50
C THR A 22 7.01 11.16 -1.29
N LYS A 23 6.92 12.44 -0.92
CA LYS A 23 5.61 13.11 -0.76
C LYS A 23 4.89 13.25 -2.10
N GLU A 24 5.66 13.48 -3.16
CA GLU A 24 5.20 13.65 -4.54
C GLU A 24 4.84 12.30 -5.19
N ASP A 25 5.56 11.24 -4.85
CA ASP A 25 5.35 9.87 -5.33
C ASP A 25 5.25 8.87 -4.15
N PRO A 26 4.11 8.89 -3.42
CA PRO A 26 3.87 8.02 -2.28
C PRO A 26 3.47 6.61 -2.72
N ASN A 27 3.66 5.63 -1.85
CA ASN A 27 3.14 4.28 -2.07
C ASN A 27 1.60 4.31 -2.06
N LEU A 28 0.98 4.00 -3.19
CA LEU A 28 -0.47 3.93 -3.33
C LEU A 28 -0.99 2.62 -2.75
N VAL A 29 -1.88 2.70 -1.77
CA VAL A 29 -2.42 1.55 -1.05
C VAL A 29 -3.92 1.42 -1.36
N PRO A 30 -4.33 0.49 -2.24
CA PRO A 30 -5.73 0.27 -2.58
C PRO A 30 -6.52 -0.19 -1.35
N SER A 31 -7.74 0.30 -1.16
CA SER A 31 -8.61 -0.14 -0.07
C SER A 31 -10.08 -0.04 -0.45
N VAL A 32 -10.86 -1.06 -0.08
CA VAL A 32 -12.33 -1.05 -0.17
C VAL A 32 -13.00 -0.29 0.98
N SER A 33 -12.21 0.08 2.00
CA SER A 33 -12.66 0.81 3.20
C SER A 33 -11.85 2.11 3.38
N ASN A 34 -12.23 2.94 4.35
CA ASN A 34 -11.56 4.20 4.67
C ASN A 34 -10.24 4.04 5.45
N LYS A 35 -9.81 2.81 5.75
CA LYS A 35 -8.50 2.51 6.33
C LYS A 35 -8.01 1.11 5.97
N ARG A 36 -6.69 0.91 5.91
CA ARG A 36 -6.02 -0.37 5.68
C ARG A 36 -4.76 -0.47 6.55
N ILE A 37 -4.46 -1.67 7.05
CA ILE A 37 -3.21 -1.94 7.75
C ILE A 37 -2.08 -1.96 6.73
N VAL A 38 -1.01 -1.21 7.01
CA VAL A 38 0.24 -1.21 6.23
C VAL A 38 1.35 -1.82 7.07
N GLY A 39 2.12 -2.71 6.45
CA GLY A 39 3.40 -3.19 6.97
C GLY A 39 4.54 -2.60 6.15
N CYS A 40 5.44 -1.87 6.82
CA CYS A 40 6.62 -1.27 6.20
C CYS A 40 7.87 -2.05 6.62
N ILE A 41 8.56 -2.63 5.63
CA ILE A 41 9.93 -3.14 5.76
C ILE A 41 10.84 -1.99 5.33
N CYS A 42 11.51 -1.35 6.28
CA CYS A 42 12.18 -0.06 6.04
C CYS A 42 13.43 -0.17 5.17
N GLU A 43 14.11 -1.31 5.22
CA GLU A 43 15.31 -1.66 4.47
C GLU A 43 15.20 -3.14 4.10
N GLU A 44 15.81 -3.57 3.00
CA GLU A 44 15.58 -4.90 2.40
C GLU A 44 15.78 -6.06 3.39
N ASP A 45 16.80 -5.99 4.25
CA ASP A 45 17.16 -7.05 5.19
C ASP A 45 16.55 -6.87 6.59
N ASN A 46 15.65 -5.90 6.79
CA ASN A 46 15.05 -5.68 8.09
C ASN A 46 14.14 -6.85 8.50
N CYS A 47 14.46 -7.49 9.62
CA CYS A 47 13.66 -8.57 10.20
C CYS A 47 12.42 -8.07 10.96
N THR A 48 12.26 -6.75 11.13
CA THR A 48 11.12 -6.13 11.84
C THR A 48 10.23 -5.39 10.86
N VAL A 49 8.94 -5.73 10.86
CA VAL A 49 7.92 -5.00 10.09
C VAL A 49 7.28 -3.95 10.99
N ILE A 50 7.22 -2.71 10.50
CA ILE A 50 6.55 -1.62 11.17
C ILE A 50 5.09 -1.56 10.71
N TRP A 51 4.16 -1.77 11.64
CA TRP A 51 2.73 -1.83 11.36
C TRP A 51 2.00 -0.57 11.80
N PHE A 52 1.12 -0.05 10.95
CA PHE A 52 0.26 1.09 11.29
C PHE A 52 -1.03 1.10 10.46
N TRP A 53 -2.04 1.81 10.95
CA TRP A 53 -3.25 2.11 10.20
C TRP A 53 -3.01 3.27 9.24
N LEU A 54 -3.20 3.01 7.95
CA LEU A 54 -3.31 4.04 6.93
C LEU A 54 -4.79 4.39 6.75
N HIS A 55 -5.12 5.65 6.91
CA HIS A 55 -6.45 6.23 6.79
C HIS A 55 -6.60 6.96 5.45
N GLN A 56 -7.85 7.11 5.02
CA GLN A 56 -8.20 7.92 3.87
C GLN A 56 -7.87 9.40 4.12
N GLY A 57 -7.33 10.07 3.11
CA GLY A 57 -7.03 11.49 3.15
C GLY A 57 -5.63 11.80 2.65
N GLU A 58 -4.91 12.65 3.39
CA GLU A 58 -3.52 12.99 3.09
C GLU A 58 -2.58 11.80 3.24
N SER A 59 -1.43 11.87 2.58
CA SER A 59 -0.40 10.84 2.71
C SER A 59 0.11 10.79 4.15
N GLN A 60 0.15 9.59 4.72
CA GLN A 60 0.78 9.35 6.02
C GLN A 60 2.17 8.76 5.82
N ARG A 61 3.01 8.82 6.87
CA ARG A 61 4.38 8.35 6.83
C ARG A 61 4.57 7.15 7.74
N CYS A 62 5.45 6.23 7.34
CA CYS A 62 5.95 5.20 8.24
C CYS A 62 6.59 5.86 9.47
N PRO A 63 6.24 5.46 10.71
CA PRO A 63 6.77 6.10 11.91
C PRO A 63 8.27 5.87 12.13
N ASN A 64 8.88 4.91 11.41
CA ASN A 64 10.31 4.60 11.51
C ASN A 64 11.13 5.30 10.42
N CYS A 65 10.93 4.95 9.14
CA CYS A 65 11.74 5.47 8.02
C CYS A 65 11.18 6.72 7.35
N GLY A 66 9.93 7.10 7.66
CA GLY A 66 9.30 8.28 7.08
C GLY A 66 8.80 8.14 5.64
N THR A 67 8.88 6.95 5.03
CA THR A 67 8.31 6.63 3.71
C THR A 67 6.83 6.99 3.65
N HIS A 68 6.39 7.63 2.56
CA HIS A 68 5.01 8.06 2.37
C HIS A 68 4.13 6.95 1.80
N TYR A 69 2.90 6.90 2.31
CA TYR A 69 1.83 6.01 1.90
C TYR A 69 0.54 6.81 1.74
N LYS A 70 -0.22 6.53 0.69
CA LYS A 70 -1.51 7.18 0.42
C LYS A 70 -2.57 6.14 0.14
N LEU A 71 -3.66 6.20 0.91
CA LEU A 71 -4.79 5.32 0.68
C LEU A 71 -5.51 5.74 -0.61
N VAL A 72 -5.75 4.80 -1.52
CA VAL A 72 -6.55 5.03 -2.72
C VAL A 72 -7.81 4.17 -2.67
N PRO A 73 -8.99 4.74 -2.97
CA PRO A 73 -10.22 3.96 -2.99
C PRO A 73 -10.14 2.91 -4.10
N TYR A 74 -10.51 1.68 -3.77
CA TYR A 74 -10.57 0.58 -4.71
C TYR A 74 -11.98 -0.03 -4.70
N GLN A 75 -12.61 -0.06 -5.86
CA GLN A 75 -13.88 -0.73 -6.03
C GLN A 75 -13.63 -2.11 -6.61
N MET A 76 -13.94 -3.16 -5.84
CA MET A 76 -13.89 -4.52 -6.36
C MET A 76 -15.00 -4.71 -7.38
N VAL A 77 -14.61 -5.10 -8.60
CA VAL A 77 -15.53 -5.52 -9.66
C VAL A 77 -15.42 -7.04 -9.74
N HIS A 78 -16.51 -7.73 -9.42
CA HIS A 78 -16.58 -9.19 -9.44
C HIS A 78 -16.79 -9.71 -10.86
#